data_AF-E9EGB2-F1
#
_entry.id   AF-E9EGB2-F1
#
_cell.length_a   1.000
_cell.length_b   1.000
_cell.length_c   1.000
_cell.angle_alpha   90.00
_cell.angle_beta   90.00
_cell.angle_gamma   90.00
#
_symmetry.space_group_name_H-M   'P 1'
#
loop_
_entity.id
_entity.type
_entity.pdbx_description
1 polymer ?
#
loop_
_entity_poly.entity_id
_entity_poly.type
_entity_poly.pdbx_seq_one_letter_code
_entity_poly.pdbx_strand_id
1 'polypeptide(L)'
;MGIYYGNVWESIKFPLLSQLLYHGSSNATNFVQYNLTAILNSDNTINSTLVAEQGLPYLSGSYVLRLITTNVGITAAIVHLLLWNYNDLKDGWAFLRPSSLRKLFQASTYFSWRRYGSGDEAARRQRVIDDKDIDPHYKLMMQNGYVEVPNWWYGLVLVLSFAIGIITLYKIGSTLPWWAFFVSNLFSAHFILFFGAQMGLTGFQFDQQPVILMLGGYLLPGKPLANMYFTVFGFNGIQQGQWLLRDLKLAQLAHLPPKATFAAQMLGTVIGAIMDYVIMVSIVDNQTPALLSKNGTNVWSGQNVQAYSTLAVARSMAKDMFSVGSRYQWVILSYLIGFLAPLVRTGL
;
A
#
# COMPACT_ATOMS: atom_id res chain seq x y z
N MET A 1 1.84 -19.88 19.73
CA MET A 1 1.29 -20.67 20.86
C MET A 1 1.55 -20.03 22.22
N GLY A 2 2.78 -19.59 22.54
CA GLY A 2 3.09 -18.99 23.86
C GLY A 2 2.23 -17.79 24.27
N ILE A 3 1.84 -16.92 23.34
CA ILE A 3 0.96 -15.76 23.62
C ILE A 3 -0.46 -16.19 24.03
N TYR A 4 -1.00 -17.22 23.36
CA TYR A 4 -2.35 -17.71 23.63
C TYR A 4 -2.40 -18.47 24.96
N TYR A 5 -1.54 -19.47 25.15
CA TYR A 5 -1.50 -20.26 26.38
C TYR A 5 -0.95 -19.49 27.58
N GLY A 6 -0.12 -18.47 27.34
CA GLY A 6 0.32 -17.52 28.38
C GLY A 6 -0.69 -16.43 28.73
N ASN A 7 -1.89 -16.46 28.14
CA ASN A 7 -2.97 -15.50 28.35
C ASN A 7 -2.57 -14.02 28.18
N VAL A 8 -1.57 -13.75 27.34
CA VAL A 8 -1.10 -12.39 27.09
C VAL A 8 -2.22 -11.64 26.33
N TRP A 9 -2.56 -10.42 26.78
CA TRP A 9 -3.70 -9.63 26.26
C TRP A 9 -5.07 -10.32 26.33
N GLU A 10 -5.27 -11.20 27.31
CA GLU A 10 -6.51 -11.98 27.48
C GLU A 10 -6.83 -12.88 26.27
N SER A 11 -5.80 -13.32 25.54
CA SER A 11 -5.95 -14.04 24.26
C SER A 11 -6.81 -15.31 24.33
N ILE A 12 -6.95 -15.95 25.50
CA ILE A 12 -7.75 -17.17 25.70
C ILE A 12 -9.26 -16.90 25.51
N LYS A 13 -9.70 -15.66 25.73
CA LYS A 13 -11.12 -15.27 25.57
C LYS A 13 -11.55 -15.15 24.11
N PHE A 14 -10.62 -15.28 23.17
CA PHE A 14 -10.85 -15.07 21.74
C PHE A 14 -10.38 -16.29 20.94
N PRO A 15 -10.84 -16.48 19.69
CA PRO A 15 -10.34 -17.54 18.85
C PRO A 15 -8.82 -17.42 18.65
N LEU A 16 -8.12 -18.57 18.63
CA LEU A 16 -6.68 -18.61 18.42
C LEU A 16 -6.25 -17.86 17.16
N LEU A 17 -7.01 -18.00 16.06
CA LEU A 17 -6.77 -17.35 14.77
C LEU A 17 -8.03 -16.56 14.38
N SER A 18 -7.94 -15.23 14.37
CA SER A 18 -9.00 -14.37 13.85
C SER A 18 -8.49 -12.98 13.52
N GLN A 19 -9.05 -12.38 12.48
CA GLN A 19 -8.79 -11.00 12.05
C GLN A 19 -9.92 -10.03 12.46
N LEU A 20 -10.94 -10.54 13.14
CA LEU A 20 -12.09 -9.78 13.62
C LEU A 20 -11.80 -9.14 15.00
N LEU A 21 -12.57 -8.11 15.34
CA LEU A 21 -12.57 -7.50 16.67
C LEU A 21 -13.58 -8.20 17.58
N TYR A 22 -13.22 -8.32 18.86
CA TYR A 22 -14.04 -8.97 19.87
C TYR A 22 -14.37 -8.04 21.03
N HIS A 23 -15.53 -8.25 21.64
CA HIS A 23 -15.95 -7.54 22.84
C HIS A 23 -15.33 -8.18 24.10
N GLY A 24 -15.10 -7.37 25.14
CA GLY A 24 -14.48 -7.82 26.40
C GLY A 24 -15.32 -8.85 27.18
N SER A 25 -16.61 -8.98 26.86
CA SER A 25 -17.51 -10.00 27.40
C SER A 25 -17.31 -11.40 26.80
N SER A 26 -16.40 -11.56 25.82
CA SER A 26 -16.10 -12.87 25.24
C SER A 26 -15.47 -13.81 26.25
N ASN A 27 -15.69 -15.11 26.09
CA ASN A 27 -15.06 -16.15 26.89
C ASN A 27 -14.52 -17.28 25.99
N ALA A 28 -13.86 -18.27 26.58
CA ALA A 28 -13.20 -19.35 25.85
C ALA A 28 -14.17 -20.26 25.04
N THR A 29 -15.47 -20.21 25.33
CA THR A 29 -16.50 -21.06 24.70
C THR A 29 -17.48 -20.29 23.82
N ASN A 30 -17.62 -18.98 24.03
CA ASN A 30 -18.52 -18.07 23.34
C ASN A 30 -17.78 -16.77 22.97
N PHE A 31 -17.51 -16.63 21.68
CA PHE A 31 -16.79 -15.51 21.12
C PHE A 31 -17.77 -14.42 20.65
N VAL A 32 -17.83 -13.31 21.40
CA VAL A 32 -18.71 -12.18 21.09
C VAL A 32 -17.97 -11.21 20.16
N GLN A 33 -18.39 -11.18 18.90
CA GLN A 33 -17.86 -10.23 17.92
C GLN A 33 -18.24 -8.80 18.31
N TYR A 34 -17.29 -7.88 18.17
CA TYR A 34 -17.52 -6.47 18.44
C TYR A 34 -18.44 -5.87 17.38
N ASN A 35 -19.51 -5.22 17.81
CA ASN A 35 -20.45 -4.60 16.86
C ASN A 35 -19.92 -3.23 16.41
N LEU A 36 -19.38 -3.16 15.19
CA LEU A 36 -18.78 -1.94 14.67
C LEU A 36 -19.79 -0.82 14.44
N THR A 37 -21.05 -1.14 14.09
CA THR A 37 -22.07 -0.09 13.88
C THR A 37 -22.51 0.56 15.18
N ALA A 38 -22.30 -0.10 16.32
CA ALA A 38 -22.70 0.43 17.62
C ALA A 38 -21.79 1.55 18.14
N ILE A 39 -20.60 1.73 17.55
CA ILE A 39 -19.65 2.79 17.92
C ILE A 39 -19.55 3.90 16.86
N LEU A 40 -20.29 3.78 15.75
CA LEU A 40 -20.27 4.72 14.65
C LEU A 40 -21.46 5.67 14.73
N ASN A 41 -21.21 6.96 14.52
CA ASN A 41 -22.26 7.95 14.28
C ASN A 41 -22.87 7.76 12.88
N SER A 42 -23.99 8.43 12.60
CA SER A 42 -24.66 8.46 11.29
C SER A 42 -23.75 8.87 10.12
N ASP A 43 -22.69 9.60 10.43
CA ASP A 43 -21.65 10.14 9.55
C ASP A 43 -20.41 9.23 9.43
N ASN A 44 -20.49 7.98 9.92
CA ASN A 44 -19.42 6.97 9.90
C ASN A 44 -18.14 7.38 10.66
N THR A 45 -18.26 8.34 11.57
CA THR A 45 -17.21 8.72 12.52
C THR A 45 -17.34 7.90 13.81
N ILE A 46 -16.23 7.61 14.47
CA ILE A 46 -16.23 6.91 15.75
C ILE A 46 -16.62 7.87 16.85
N ASN A 47 -17.62 7.48 17.62
CA ASN A 47 -18.07 8.24 18.78
C ASN A 47 -17.31 7.80 20.04
N SER A 48 -16.51 8.70 20.60
CA SER A 48 -15.71 8.42 21.80
C SER A 48 -16.55 8.10 23.05
N THR A 49 -17.79 8.60 23.15
CA THR A 49 -18.66 8.28 24.30
C THR A 49 -19.23 6.87 24.20
N LEU A 50 -19.68 6.47 23.01
CA LEU A 50 -20.16 5.10 22.76
C LEU A 50 -19.03 4.08 22.88
N VAL A 51 -17.81 4.44 22.48
CA VAL A 51 -16.61 3.61 22.71
C VAL A 51 -16.29 3.49 24.20
N ALA A 52 -16.49 4.54 25.00
CA ALA A 52 -16.30 4.46 26.44
C ALA A 52 -17.36 3.58 27.12
N GLU A 53 -18.61 3.59 26.64
CA GLU A 53 -19.71 2.76 27.14
C GLU A 53 -19.57 1.28 26.75
N GLN A 54 -19.19 0.99 25.50
CA GLN A 54 -18.96 -0.39 25.03
C GLN A 54 -17.58 -0.94 25.40
N GLY A 55 -16.64 -0.07 25.76
CA GLY A 55 -15.24 -0.44 25.96
C GLY A 55 -14.48 -0.67 24.65
N LEU A 56 -13.15 -0.63 24.75
CA LEU A 56 -12.26 -0.80 23.62
C LEU A 56 -12.28 -2.25 23.08
N PRO A 57 -12.29 -2.44 21.76
CA PRO A 57 -12.33 -3.77 21.18
C PRO A 57 -11.00 -4.53 21.39
N TYR A 58 -11.09 -5.85 21.41
CA TYR A 58 -9.95 -6.75 21.55
C TYR A 58 -9.58 -7.40 20.22
N LEU A 59 -8.27 -7.61 20.04
CA LEU A 59 -7.67 -8.35 18.94
C LEU A 59 -7.22 -9.73 19.42
N SER A 60 -7.27 -10.72 18.52
CA SER A 60 -6.73 -12.05 18.82
C SER A 60 -5.20 -11.99 18.99
N GLY A 61 -4.65 -12.79 19.91
CA GLY A 61 -3.21 -12.79 20.19
C GLY A 61 -2.33 -13.16 18.99
N SER A 62 -2.81 -14.07 18.14
CA SER A 62 -2.11 -14.41 16.89
C SER A 62 -2.06 -13.24 15.92
N TYR A 63 -3.12 -12.43 15.86
CA TYR A 63 -3.18 -11.26 15.00
C TYR A 63 -2.27 -10.15 15.51
N VAL A 64 -2.26 -9.90 16.83
CA VAL A 64 -1.33 -8.94 17.44
C VAL A 64 0.13 -9.36 17.17
N LEU A 65 0.44 -10.65 17.28
CA LEU A 65 1.76 -11.17 16.94
C LEU A 65 2.08 -10.94 15.46
N ARG A 66 1.14 -11.22 14.55
CA ARG A 66 1.31 -10.94 13.12
C ARG A 66 1.64 -9.47 12.88
N LEU A 67 0.92 -8.55 13.54
CA LEU A 67 1.18 -7.12 13.44
C LEU A 67 2.59 -6.76 13.92
N ILE A 68 3.01 -7.27 15.08
CA ILE A 68 4.36 -7.03 15.62
C ILE A 68 5.41 -7.53 14.62
N THR A 69 5.30 -8.77 14.16
CA THR A 69 6.28 -9.36 13.23
C THR A 69 6.34 -8.60 11.90
N THR A 70 5.19 -8.21 11.33
CA THR A 70 5.15 -7.42 10.11
C THR A 70 5.79 -6.05 10.31
N ASN A 71 5.51 -5.37 11.43
CA ASN A 71 6.08 -4.06 11.74
C ASN A 71 7.61 -4.10 11.94
N VAL A 72 8.11 -5.11 12.67
CA VAL A 72 9.55 -5.38 12.79
C VAL A 72 10.15 -5.63 11.40
N GLY A 73 9.54 -6.51 10.60
CA GLY A 73 10.06 -6.90 9.29
C GLY A 73 10.17 -5.74 8.31
N ILE A 74 9.18 -4.84 8.30
CA ILE A 74 9.17 -3.66 7.43
C ILE A 74 10.30 -2.69 7.79
N THR A 75 10.44 -2.35 9.08
CA THR A 75 11.50 -1.42 9.52
C THR A 75 12.89 -2.03 9.37
N ALA A 76 13.04 -3.33 9.64
CA ALA A 76 14.28 -4.05 9.37
C ALA A 76 14.62 -4.06 7.88
N ALA A 77 13.63 -4.23 7.00
CA ALA A 77 13.84 -4.20 5.56
C ALA A 77 14.32 -2.81 5.08
N ILE A 78 13.71 -1.72 5.56
CA ILE A 78 14.13 -0.36 5.23
C ILE A 78 15.58 -0.13 5.66
N VAL A 79 15.93 -0.46 6.91
CA VAL A 79 17.30 -0.28 7.42
C VAL A 79 18.30 -1.17 6.68
N HIS A 80 17.93 -2.41 6.37
CA HIS A 80 18.78 -3.31 5.59
C HIS A 80 19.10 -2.74 4.20
N LEU A 81 18.09 -2.22 3.48
CA LEU A 81 18.31 -1.56 2.18
C LEU A 81 19.19 -0.32 2.30
N LEU A 82 18.99 0.48 3.35
CA LEU A 82 19.78 1.68 3.59
C LEU A 82 21.24 1.38 3.92
N LEU A 83 21.54 0.25 4.57
CA LEU A 83 22.91 -0.11 4.94
C LEU A 83 23.65 -0.85 3.83
N TRP A 84 23.01 -1.84 3.18
CA TRP A 84 23.69 -2.73 2.23
C TRP A 84 23.44 -2.40 0.75
N ASN A 85 22.28 -1.82 0.42
CA ASN A 85 21.89 -1.49 -0.96
C ASN A 85 21.76 0.03 -1.17
N TYR A 86 22.52 0.81 -0.40
CA TYR A 86 22.48 2.27 -0.49
C TYR A 86 22.80 2.78 -1.88
N ASN A 87 23.75 2.16 -2.58
CA ASN A 87 24.16 2.58 -3.93
C ASN A 87 23.01 2.37 -4.94
N ASP A 88 22.37 1.21 -4.92
CA ASP A 88 21.21 0.92 -5.78
C ASP A 88 20.04 1.85 -5.47
N LEU A 89 19.80 2.11 -4.18
CA LEU A 89 18.75 3.01 -3.72
C LEU A 89 19.06 4.45 -4.17
N LYS A 90 20.29 4.93 -4.00
CA LYS A 90 20.74 6.28 -4.40
C LYS A 90 20.48 6.56 -5.88
N ASP A 91 20.58 5.55 -6.73
CA ASP A 91 20.25 5.66 -8.15
C ASP A 91 18.74 5.73 -8.38
N GLY A 92 17.94 5.00 -7.59
CA GLY A 92 16.49 5.19 -7.52
C GLY A 92 16.06 6.60 -7.11
N TRP A 93 16.84 7.30 -6.26
CA TRP A 93 16.62 8.70 -5.90
C TRP A 93 17.27 9.70 -6.87
N ALA A 94 17.94 9.25 -7.95
CA ALA A 94 18.64 10.14 -8.87
C ALA A 94 17.73 11.14 -9.60
N PHE A 95 16.43 10.83 -9.73
CA PHE A 95 15.44 11.74 -10.30
C PHE A 95 15.14 12.95 -9.39
N LEU A 96 15.35 12.82 -8.08
CA LEU A 96 15.21 13.89 -7.08
C LEU A 96 16.48 14.75 -6.92
N ARG A 97 17.53 14.50 -7.72
CA ARG A 97 18.71 15.39 -7.75
C ARG A 97 18.27 16.81 -8.16
N PRO A 98 18.80 17.89 -7.55
CA PRO A 98 18.40 19.27 -7.87
C PRO A 98 18.47 19.62 -9.37
N SER A 99 19.42 19.02 -10.09
CA SER A 99 19.58 19.15 -11.54
C SER A 99 18.48 18.47 -12.35
N SER A 100 17.96 17.34 -11.87
CA SER A 100 16.82 16.59 -12.46
C SER A 100 15.48 17.21 -12.07
N LEU A 101 15.33 17.69 -10.83
CA LEU A 101 14.17 18.48 -10.39
C LEU A 101 13.97 19.73 -11.24
N ARG A 102 15.04 20.46 -11.56
CA ARG A 102 14.97 21.61 -12.47
C ARG A 102 14.48 21.23 -13.87
N LYS A 103 14.75 20.00 -14.34
CA LYS A 103 14.23 19.46 -15.61
C LYS A 103 12.79 18.97 -15.50
N LEU A 104 12.36 18.45 -14.35
CA LEU A 104 10.96 18.12 -14.07
C LEU A 104 10.09 19.38 -14.09
N PHE A 105 10.56 20.51 -13.56
CA PHE A 105 9.80 21.78 -13.65
C PHE A 105 9.89 22.49 -15.01
N GLN A 106 10.69 21.99 -15.96
CA GLN A 106 10.75 22.54 -17.31
C GLN A 106 9.67 21.91 -18.21
N ALA A 107 8.75 22.74 -18.71
CA ALA A 107 7.74 22.32 -19.69
C ALA A 107 8.37 21.65 -20.93
N SER A 108 9.61 22.00 -21.29
CA SER A 108 10.30 21.40 -22.44
C SER A 108 10.63 19.90 -22.29
N THR A 109 10.58 19.35 -21.07
CA THR A 109 10.81 17.92 -20.79
C THR A 109 9.54 17.10 -21.01
N TYR A 110 8.36 17.67 -20.74
CA TYR A 110 7.06 17.04 -20.99
C TYR A 110 6.55 17.27 -22.42
N PHE A 111 6.79 18.44 -23.01
CA PHE A 111 6.46 18.74 -24.41
C PHE A 111 7.56 18.27 -25.38
N SER A 112 8.15 17.10 -25.11
CA SER A 112 9.25 16.53 -25.88
C SER A 112 8.87 16.10 -27.30
N TRP A 113 7.58 16.04 -27.65
CA TRP A 113 7.13 15.83 -29.03
C TRP A 113 7.67 16.89 -30.00
N ARG A 114 7.97 18.10 -29.50
CA ARG A 114 8.51 19.22 -30.29
C ARG A 114 10.02 19.10 -30.54
N ARG A 115 10.70 18.22 -29.79
CA ARG A 115 12.14 17.96 -29.83
C ARG A 115 12.44 16.53 -30.29
N TYR A 116 11.45 15.84 -30.86
CA TYR A 116 11.60 14.53 -31.50
C TYR A 116 12.32 14.68 -32.84
N GLY A 117 13.52 15.26 -32.80
CA GLY A 117 14.45 15.29 -33.92
C GLY A 117 15.25 13.99 -33.94
N SER A 118 15.43 13.42 -35.13
CA SER A 118 16.17 12.16 -35.37
C SER A 118 17.58 12.14 -34.73
N GLY A 119 18.23 13.30 -34.53
CA GLY A 119 19.57 13.42 -33.95
C GLY A 119 19.68 13.25 -32.43
N ASP A 120 18.72 13.74 -31.65
CA ASP A 120 18.76 13.65 -30.17
C ASP A 120 18.47 12.22 -29.68
N GLU A 121 17.60 11.49 -30.40
CA GLU A 121 17.27 10.11 -30.10
C GLU A 121 18.42 9.16 -30.48
N ALA A 122 19.06 9.39 -31.63
CA ALA A 122 20.26 8.65 -32.03
C ALA A 122 21.40 8.84 -31.02
N ALA A 123 21.64 10.08 -30.57
CA ALA A 123 22.64 10.37 -29.55
C ALA A 123 22.29 9.78 -28.16
N ARG A 124 21.01 9.58 -27.85
CA ARG A 124 20.60 8.86 -26.63
C ARG A 124 20.79 7.35 -26.78
N ARG A 125 20.45 6.78 -27.94
CA ARG A 125 20.68 5.36 -28.26
C ARG A 125 22.16 5.02 -28.16
N GLN A 126 23.03 5.86 -28.72
CA GLN A 126 24.48 5.67 -28.67
C GLN A 126 25.00 5.64 -27.23
N ARG A 127 24.59 6.62 -26.39
CA ARG A 127 24.96 6.65 -24.97
C ARG A 127 24.54 5.41 -24.19
N VAL A 128 23.37 4.86 -24.48
CA VAL A 128 22.86 3.64 -23.84
C VAL A 128 23.58 2.38 -24.32
N ILE A 129 23.98 2.35 -25.59
CA ILE A 129 24.77 1.26 -26.18
C ILE A 129 26.19 1.25 -25.59
N ASP A 130 26.77 2.43 -25.38
CA ASP A 130 28.13 2.61 -24.86
C ASP A 130 28.24 2.36 -23.34
N ASP A 131 27.13 2.48 -22.59
CA ASP A 131 27.12 2.27 -21.15
C ASP A 131 27.21 0.78 -20.80
N LYS A 132 28.28 0.38 -20.10
CA LYS A 132 28.57 -1.04 -19.83
C LYS A 132 27.61 -1.67 -18.82
N ASP A 133 26.97 -0.87 -17.97
CA ASP A 133 26.17 -1.33 -16.83
C ASP A 133 24.70 -1.59 -17.19
N ILE A 134 24.28 -1.19 -18.39
CA ILE A 134 22.91 -1.38 -18.87
C ILE A 134 22.68 -2.81 -19.37
N ASP A 135 21.50 -3.33 -19.05
CA ASP A 135 21.01 -4.66 -19.41
C ASP A 135 21.21 -4.99 -20.91
N PRO A 136 21.79 -6.16 -21.26
CA PRO A 136 22.05 -6.55 -22.64
C PRO A 136 20.81 -6.62 -23.53
N HIS A 137 19.65 -7.01 -22.99
CA HIS A 137 18.40 -7.03 -23.74
C HIS A 137 17.93 -5.60 -24.06
N TYR A 138 18.11 -4.68 -23.12
CA TYR A 138 17.82 -3.26 -23.36
C TYR A 138 18.69 -2.69 -24.47
N LYS A 139 19.99 -3.02 -24.48
CA LYS A 139 20.92 -2.60 -25.54
C LYS A 139 20.49 -3.12 -26.90
N LEU A 140 20.11 -4.39 -26.98
CA LEU A 140 19.63 -4.99 -28.22
C LEU A 140 18.35 -4.30 -28.74
N MET A 141 17.42 -3.95 -27.83
CA MET A 141 16.23 -3.17 -28.21
C MET A 141 16.60 -1.77 -28.71
N MET A 142 17.54 -1.09 -28.09
CA MET A 142 17.97 0.24 -28.53
C MET A 142 18.73 0.20 -29.86
N GLN A 143 19.50 -0.86 -30.12
CA GLN A 143 20.15 -1.12 -31.42
C GLN A 143 19.13 -1.39 -32.52
N ASN A 144 18.07 -2.14 -32.22
CA ASN A 144 16.98 -2.43 -33.16
C ASN A 144 16.03 -1.24 -33.40
N GLY A 145 16.34 -0.08 -32.82
CA GLY A 145 15.65 1.18 -33.09
C GLY A 145 14.29 1.33 -32.39
N TYR A 146 14.03 0.54 -31.34
CA TYR A 146 12.83 0.69 -30.53
C TYR A 146 12.79 2.07 -29.86
N VAL A 147 11.63 2.71 -29.95
CA VAL A 147 11.37 4.01 -29.35
C VAL A 147 10.76 3.81 -27.96
N GLU A 148 11.38 4.41 -26.94
CA GLU A 148 10.82 4.43 -25.59
C GLU A 148 9.52 5.25 -25.49
N VAL A 149 8.72 4.96 -24.47
CA VAL A 149 7.50 5.71 -24.19
C VAL A 149 7.86 7.12 -23.73
N PRO A 150 7.30 8.18 -24.35
CA PRO A 150 7.54 9.54 -23.89
C PRO A 150 7.07 9.74 -22.44
N ASN A 151 7.89 10.42 -21.63
CA ASN A 151 7.58 10.69 -20.21
C ASN A 151 6.23 11.41 -19.98
N TRP A 152 5.73 12.15 -20.98
CA TRP A 152 4.44 12.83 -20.87
C TRP A 152 3.24 11.88 -20.88
N TRP A 153 3.37 10.67 -21.44
CA TRP A 153 2.29 9.67 -21.38
C TRP A 153 2.04 9.27 -19.92
N TYR A 154 3.11 8.98 -19.17
CA TYR A 154 3.05 8.73 -17.73
C TYR A 154 2.55 9.96 -16.95
N GLY A 155 3.01 11.16 -17.32
CA GLY A 155 2.54 12.41 -16.72
C GLY A 155 1.04 12.66 -16.92
N LEU A 156 0.52 12.40 -18.12
CA LEU A 156 -0.90 12.50 -18.43
C LEU A 156 -1.71 11.49 -17.63
N VAL A 157 -1.26 10.23 -17.56
CA VAL A 157 -1.92 9.19 -16.75
C VAL A 157 -1.95 9.61 -15.28
N LEU A 158 -0.84 10.11 -14.74
CA LEU A 158 -0.78 10.62 -13.37
C LEU A 158 -1.81 11.72 -13.13
N VAL A 159 -1.86 12.74 -13.99
CA VAL A 159 -2.82 13.86 -13.85
C VAL A 159 -4.26 13.37 -13.94
N LEU A 160 -4.59 12.50 -14.91
CA LEU A 160 -5.93 11.93 -15.04
C LEU A 160 -6.31 11.09 -13.82
N SER A 161 -5.43 10.24 -13.33
CA SER A 161 -5.68 9.41 -12.14
C SER A 161 -5.88 10.27 -10.88
N PHE A 162 -5.10 11.34 -10.71
CA PHE A 162 -5.29 12.29 -9.60
C PHE A 162 -6.65 13.01 -9.69
N ALA A 163 -7.03 13.47 -10.89
CA ALA A 163 -8.30 14.14 -11.10
C ALA A 163 -9.48 13.21 -10.80
N ILE A 164 -9.46 11.98 -11.34
CA ILE A 164 -10.49 10.97 -11.08
C ILE A 164 -10.55 10.62 -9.58
N GLY A 165 -9.40 10.48 -8.93
CA GLY A 165 -9.32 10.20 -7.49
C GLY A 165 -9.99 11.29 -6.65
N ILE A 166 -9.68 12.56 -6.91
CA ILE A 166 -10.29 13.70 -6.20
C ILE A 166 -11.80 13.76 -6.45
N ILE A 167 -12.25 13.65 -7.71
CA ILE A 167 -13.68 13.69 -8.05
C ILE A 167 -14.44 12.59 -7.32
N THR A 168 -13.88 11.39 -7.28
CA THR A 168 -14.49 10.22 -6.62
C THR A 168 -14.59 10.44 -5.11
N LEU A 169 -13.56 11.00 -4.47
CA LEU A 169 -13.57 11.31 -3.05
C LEU A 169 -14.67 12.32 -2.65
N TYR A 170 -14.91 13.33 -3.47
CA TYR A 170 -15.94 14.33 -3.23
C TYR A 170 -17.35 13.79 -3.49
N LYS A 171 -17.55 12.97 -4.53
CA LYS A 171 -18.85 12.37 -4.81
C LYS A 171 -19.33 11.39 -3.74
N ILE A 172 -18.39 10.64 -3.14
CA ILE A 172 -18.73 9.62 -2.13
C ILE A 172 -18.94 10.24 -0.73
N GLY A 173 -18.57 11.51 -0.52
CA GLY A 173 -18.64 12.12 0.82
C GLY A 173 -17.69 11.44 1.81
N SER A 174 -16.51 11.04 1.32
CA SER A 174 -15.55 10.13 1.98
C SER A 174 -15.02 10.53 3.37
N THR A 175 -15.48 11.62 3.99
CA THR A 175 -15.00 12.23 5.24
C THR A 175 -13.50 12.60 5.28
N LEU A 176 -12.76 12.27 4.19
CA LEU A 176 -11.34 12.49 4.00
C LEU A 176 -11.09 13.92 3.46
N PRO A 177 -10.26 14.73 4.13
CA PRO A 177 -9.85 16.03 3.61
C PRO A 177 -9.01 15.92 2.33
N TRP A 178 -9.10 16.91 1.44
CA TRP A 178 -8.31 16.96 0.20
C TRP A 178 -6.80 16.91 0.45
N TRP A 179 -6.30 17.52 1.53
CA TRP A 179 -4.88 17.50 1.88
C TRP A 179 -4.40 16.09 2.24
N ALA A 180 -5.24 15.29 2.90
CA ALA A 180 -4.89 13.92 3.30
C ALA A 180 -4.76 13.00 2.08
N PHE A 181 -5.50 13.27 0.99
CA PHE A 181 -5.30 12.60 -0.29
C PHE A 181 -3.91 12.89 -0.88
N PHE A 182 -3.46 14.15 -0.87
CA PHE A 182 -2.11 14.49 -1.34
C PHE A 182 -1.02 13.86 -0.47
N VAL A 183 -1.19 13.89 0.86
CA VAL A 183 -0.26 13.27 1.80
C VAL A 183 -0.18 11.76 1.58
N SER A 184 -1.32 11.09 1.34
CA SER A 184 -1.36 9.66 1.03
C SER A 184 -0.58 9.32 -0.24
N ASN A 185 -0.77 10.09 -1.31
CA ASN A 185 -0.05 9.87 -2.57
C ASN A 185 1.44 10.19 -2.43
N LEU A 186 1.80 11.18 -1.60
CA LEU A 186 3.18 11.48 -1.27
C LEU A 186 3.84 10.29 -0.55
N PHE A 187 3.18 9.71 0.45
CA PHE A 187 3.66 8.49 1.10
C PHE A 187 3.84 7.35 0.10
N SER A 188 2.85 7.11 -0.77
CA SER A 188 2.94 6.12 -1.84
C SER A 188 4.18 6.32 -2.71
N ALA A 189 4.43 7.57 -3.14
CA ALA A 189 5.60 7.92 -3.96
C ALA A 189 6.94 7.72 -3.25
N HIS A 190 7.01 7.89 -1.93
CA HIS A 190 8.23 7.62 -1.17
C HIS A 190 8.41 6.12 -0.92
N PHE A 191 7.34 5.43 -0.52
CA PHE A 191 7.37 4.01 -0.18
C PHE A 191 7.67 3.13 -1.41
N ILE A 192 7.16 3.47 -2.60
CA ILE A 192 7.48 2.71 -3.81
C ILE A 192 8.98 2.73 -4.15
N LEU A 193 9.72 3.78 -3.79
CA LEU A 193 11.17 3.82 -4.02
C LEU A 193 11.91 2.79 -3.16
N PHE A 194 11.48 2.61 -1.91
CA PHE A 194 12.06 1.63 -1.01
C PHE A 194 11.56 0.22 -1.33
N PHE A 195 10.24 -0.01 -1.26
CA PHE A 195 9.65 -1.34 -1.40
C PHE A 195 9.64 -1.84 -2.86
N GLY A 196 9.63 -0.95 -3.84
CA GLY A 196 9.80 -1.30 -5.26
C GLY A 196 11.22 -1.77 -5.56
N ALA A 197 12.23 -1.02 -5.10
CA ALA A 197 13.64 -1.45 -5.23
C ALA A 197 13.89 -2.76 -4.49
N GLN A 198 13.33 -2.90 -3.29
CA GLN A 198 13.42 -4.12 -2.51
C GLN A 198 12.87 -5.34 -3.25
N MET A 199 11.68 -5.21 -3.83
CA MET A 199 11.06 -6.29 -4.61
C MET A 199 11.93 -6.64 -5.82
N GLY A 200 12.54 -5.64 -6.47
CA GLY A 200 13.45 -5.85 -7.59
C GLY A 200 14.74 -6.59 -7.21
N LEU A 201 15.33 -6.28 -6.05
CA LEU A 201 16.60 -6.86 -5.60
C LEU A 201 16.44 -8.24 -4.96
N THR A 202 15.44 -8.39 -4.10
CA THR A 202 15.25 -9.60 -3.27
C THR A 202 14.21 -10.57 -3.81
N GLY A 203 13.36 -10.11 -4.73
CA GLY A 203 12.20 -10.87 -5.20
C GLY A 203 11.08 -11.03 -4.15
N PHE A 204 11.25 -10.51 -2.93
CA PHE A 204 10.29 -10.64 -1.85
C PHE A 204 9.44 -9.38 -1.67
N GLN A 205 8.13 -9.57 -1.51
CA GLN A 205 7.16 -8.48 -1.37
C GLN A 205 6.70 -8.35 0.08
N PHE A 206 6.91 -7.17 0.68
CA PHE A 206 6.42 -6.87 2.02
C PHE A 206 5.01 -6.25 2.01
N ASP A 207 4.17 -6.70 2.94
CA ASP A 207 2.85 -6.12 3.18
C ASP A 207 2.97 -4.80 3.96
N GLN A 208 2.98 -3.68 3.25
CA GLN A 208 3.06 -2.32 3.82
C GLN A 208 1.69 -1.75 4.24
N GLN A 209 0.58 -2.46 3.99
CA GLN A 209 -0.77 -2.00 4.32
C GLN A 209 -0.92 -1.62 5.81
N PRO A 210 -0.42 -2.41 6.79
CA PRO A 210 -0.59 -2.09 8.21
C PRO A 210 0.06 -0.76 8.64
N VAL A 211 1.16 -0.37 7.99
CA VAL A 211 1.89 0.88 8.29
C VAL A 211 1.08 2.08 7.81
N ILE A 212 0.60 2.01 6.57
CA ILE A 212 -0.18 3.11 5.96
C ILE A 212 -1.51 3.28 6.70
N LEU A 213 -2.16 2.18 7.08
CA LEU A 213 -3.40 2.19 7.87
C LEU A 213 -3.18 2.78 9.27
N MET A 214 -1.98 2.59 9.85
CA MET A 214 -1.61 3.21 11.13
C MET A 214 -1.35 4.71 10.98
N LEU A 215 -0.59 5.11 9.95
CA LEU A 215 -0.34 6.53 9.65
C LEU A 215 -1.63 7.28 9.37
N GLY A 216 -2.53 6.71 8.57
CA GLY A 216 -3.85 7.27 8.30
C GLY A 216 -4.70 7.39 9.56
N GLY A 217 -4.66 6.38 10.44
CA GLY A 217 -5.35 6.42 11.74
C GLY A 217 -4.85 7.52 12.68
N TYR A 218 -3.55 7.83 12.65
CA TYR A 218 -2.97 8.94 13.42
C TYR A 218 -3.27 10.32 12.82
N LEU A 219 -3.28 10.43 11.49
CA LEU A 219 -3.59 11.68 10.78
C LEU A 219 -5.09 12.01 10.81
N LEU A 220 -5.94 11.00 10.84
CA LEU A 220 -7.40 11.10 10.80
C LEU A 220 -8.03 10.29 11.95
N PRO A 221 -7.81 10.71 13.21
CA PRO A 221 -8.32 9.98 14.36
C PRO A 221 -9.85 9.94 14.35
N GLY A 222 -10.41 8.78 14.70
CA GLY A 222 -11.86 8.57 14.78
C GLY A 222 -12.60 8.56 13.44
N LYS A 223 -11.90 8.55 12.29
CA LYS A 223 -12.51 8.49 10.95
C LYS A 223 -12.12 7.22 10.19
N PRO A 224 -12.78 6.07 10.46
CA PRO A 224 -12.41 4.79 9.87
C PRO A 224 -12.59 4.76 8.35
N LEU A 225 -13.68 5.34 7.83
CA LEU A 225 -13.92 5.41 6.39
C LEU A 225 -12.84 6.22 5.68
N ALA A 226 -12.47 7.37 6.25
CA ALA A 226 -11.36 8.18 5.72
C ALA A 226 -10.03 7.39 5.75
N ASN A 227 -9.79 6.60 6.80
CA ASN A 227 -8.59 5.77 6.90
C ASN A 227 -8.53 4.64 5.84
N MET A 228 -9.68 4.06 5.47
CA MET A 228 -9.76 3.10 4.35
C MET A 228 -9.33 3.77 3.04
N TYR A 229 -9.90 4.93 2.72
CA TYR A 229 -9.51 5.66 1.51
C TYR A 229 -8.05 6.09 1.51
N PHE A 230 -7.53 6.58 2.65
CA PHE A 230 -6.12 6.89 2.81
C PHE A 230 -5.24 5.66 2.50
N THR A 231 -5.63 4.48 2.96
CA THR A 231 -4.87 3.26 2.68
C THR A 231 -5.00 2.81 1.23
N VAL A 232 -6.16 2.96 0.59
CA VAL A 232 -6.32 2.64 -0.84
C VAL A 232 -5.33 3.44 -1.70
N PHE A 233 -5.24 4.76 -1.50
CA PHE A 233 -4.32 5.59 -2.27
C PHE A 233 -2.85 5.40 -1.86
N GLY A 234 -2.60 5.13 -0.57
CA GLY A 234 -1.26 4.93 -0.05
C GLY A 234 -0.64 3.57 -0.41
N PHE A 235 -1.42 2.48 -0.38
CA PHE A 235 -0.93 1.11 -0.54
C PHE A 235 -1.18 0.54 -1.93
N ASN A 236 -2.41 0.62 -2.43
CA ASN A 236 -2.75 -0.01 -3.71
C ASN A 236 -2.02 0.70 -4.86
N GLY A 237 -1.77 2.00 -4.76
CA GLY A 237 -0.96 2.73 -5.73
C GLY A 237 0.47 2.16 -5.86
N ILE A 238 1.08 1.77 -4.74
CA ILE A 238 2.41 1.15 -4.74
C ILE A 238 2.36 -0.22 -5.42
N GLN A 239 1.34 -1.03 -5.12
CA GLN A 239 1.14 -2.35 -5.72
C GLN A 239 1.00 -2.26 -7.25
N GLN A 240 0.16 -1.33 -7.73
CA GLN A 240 -0.02 -1.09 -9.16
C GLN A 240 1.28 -0.64 -9.83
N GLY A 241 2.06 0.22 -9.16
CA GLY A 241 3.38 0.61 -9.65
C GLY A 241 4.38 -0.55 -9.73
N GLN A 242 4.39 -1.45 -8.73
CA GLN A 242 5.21 -2.66 -8.75
C GLN A 242 4.82 -3.61 -9.90
N TRP A 243 3.52 -3.80 -10.14
CA TRP A 243 3.05 -4.63 -11.26
C TRP A 243 3.41 -4.03 -12.62
N LEU A 244 3.26 -2.71 -12.77
CA LEU A 244 3.69 -1.99 -13.97
C LEU A 244 5.18 -2.20 -14.25
N LEU A 245 6.03 -2.04 -13.25
CA LEU A 245 7.49 -2.24 -13.39
C LEU A 245 7.85 -3.68 -13.75
N ARG A 246 7.20 -4.65 -13.11
CA ARG A 246 7.40 -6.08 -13.39
C ARG A 246 7.06 -6.39 -14.86
N ASP A 247 5.91 -5.90 -15.33
CA ASP A 247 5.43 -6.19 -16.67
C ASP A 247 6.28 -5.47 -17.74
N LEU A 248 6.79 -4.27 -17.45
CA LEU A 248 7.76 -3.58 -18.31
C LEU A 248 9.08 -4.35 -18.41
N LYS A 249 9.58 -4.90 -17.30
CA LYS A 249 10.80 -5.72 -17.31
C LYS A 249 10.59 -7.00 -18.10
N LEU A 250 9.44 -7.66 -17.95
CA LEU A 250 9.09 -8.85 -18.73
C LEU A 250 9.02 -8.53 -20.24
N ALA A 251 8.42 -7.39 -20.60
CA ALA A 251 8.35 -6.95 -22.00
C ALA A 251 9.73 -6.68 -22.60
N GLN A 252 10.65 -6.12 -21.81
CA GLN A 252 12.05 -5.94 -22.22
C GLN A 252 12.75 -7.29 -22.49
N LEU A 253 12.55 -8.28 -21.63
CA LEU A 253 13.10 -9.63 -21.81
C LEU A 253 12.52 -10.33 -23.05
N ALA A 254 11.24 -10.10 -23.35
CA ALA A 254 10.56 -10.62 -24.52
C ALA A 254 10.81 -9.80 -25.81
N HIS A 255 11.59 -8.72 -25.74
CA HIS A 255 11.85 -7.79 -26.85
C HIS A 255 10.58 -7.21 -27.50
N LEU A 256 9.56 -6.92 -26.70
CA LEU A 256 8.31 -6.31 -27.17
C LEU A 256 8.43 -4.78 -27.30
N PRO A 257 7.78 -4.15 -28.30
CA PRO A 257 7.84 -2.70 -28.47
C PRO A 257 7.29 -1.94 -27.24
N PRO A 258 8.07 -1.04 -26.60
CA PRO A 258 7.66 -0.37 -25.35
C PRO A 258 6.33 0.39 -25.41
N LYS A 259 6.05 1.07 -26.54
CA LYS A 259 4.79 1.79 -26.76
C LYS A 259 3.58 0.86 -26.81
N ALA A 260 3.72 -0.31 -27.43
CA ALA A 260 2.65 -1.30 -27.50
C ALA A 260 2.42 -1.94 -26.13
N THR A 261 3.50 -2.24 -25.38
CA THR A 261 3.41 -2.74 -24.01
C THR A 261 2.66 -1.77 -23.10
N PHE A 262 3.00 -0.47 -23.16
CA PHE A 262 2.29 0.55 -22.38
C PHE A 262 0.81 0.63 -22.76
N ALA A 263 0.49 0.67 -24.06
CA ALA A 263 -0.91 0.71 -24.51
C ALA A 263 -1.70 -0.53 -24.06
N ALA A 264 -1.11 -1.72 -24.14
CA ALA A 264 -1.71 -2.97 -23.68
C ALA A 264 -1.97 -2.96 -22.16
N GLN A 265 -1.02 -2.46 -21.36
CA GLN A 265 -1.18 -2.30 -19.92
C GLN A 265 -2.29 -1.29 -19.57
N MET A 266 -2.32 -0.14 -20.25
CA MET A 266 -3.37 0.87 -20.02
C MET A 266 -4.76 0.35 -20.40
N LEU A 267 -4.90 -0.38 -21.52
CA LEU A 267 -6.16 -1.00 -21.88
C LEU A 267 -6.58 -2.09 -20.89
N GLY A 268 -5.63 -2.95 -20.50
CA GLY A 268 -5.87 -4.02 -19.52
C GLY A 268 -6.32 -3.48 -18.15
N THR A 269 -5.71 -2.39 -17.69
CA THR A 269 -6.09 -1.75 -16.41
C THR A 269 -7.48 -1.12 -16.48
N VAL A 270 -7.85 -0.46 -17.58
CA VAL A 270 -9.20 0.11 -17.76
C VAL A 270 -10.26 -0.99 -17.81
N ILE A 271 -10.05 -2.02 -18.62
CA ILE A 271 -10.98 -3.15 -18.73
C ILE A 271 -11.09 -3.88 -17.38
N GLY A 272 -9.95 -4.14 -16.73
CA GLY A 272 -9.88 -4.77 -15.42
C GLY A 272 -10.63 -3.98 -14.36
N ALA A 273 -10.47 -2.66 -14.31
CA ALA A 273 -11.17 -1.80 -13.35
C ALA A 273 -12.70 -1.82 -13.55
N ILE A 274 -13.17 -1.81 -14.80
CA ILE A 274 -14.61 -1.91 -15.11
C ILE A 274 -15.17 -3.27 -14.70
N MET A 275 -14.46 -4.35 -15.07
CA MET A 275 -14.88 -5.71 -14.73
C MET A 275 -14.88 -5.95 -13.22
N ASP A 276 -13.85 -5.47 -12.51
CA ASP A 276 -13.77 -5.56 -11.05
C ASP A 276 -14.96 -4.87 -10.38
N TYR A 277 -15.32 -3.66 -10.83
CA TYR A 277 -16.49 -2.94 -10.33
C TYR A 277 -17.81 -3.70 -10.60
N VAL A 278 -18.03 -4.18 -11.83
CA VAL A 278 -19.25 -4.92 -12.21
C VAL A 278 -19.39 -6.20 -11.40
N ILE A 279 -18.29 -6.95 -11.24
CA ILE A 279 -18.27 -8.18 -10.46
C ILE A 279 -18.53 -7.88 -8.98
N MET A 280 -17.91 -6.83 -8.43
CA MET A 280 -18.14 -6.43 -7.04
C MET A 280 -19.61 -6.09 -6.76
N VAL A 281 -20.24 -5.26 -7.60
CA VAL A 281 -21.66 -4.90 -7.45
C VAL A 281 -22.55 -6.14 -7.55
N SER A 282 -22.32 -6.99 -8.56
CA SER A 282 -23.08 -8.23 -8.74
C SER A 282 -22.96 -9.19 -7.55
N ILE A 283 -21.75 -9.35 -6.99
CA ILE A 283 -21.54 -10.22 -5.82
C ILE A 283 -22.24 -9.64 -4.59
N VAL A 284 -22.12 -8.33 -4.35
CA VAL A 284 -22.75 -7.69 -3.19
C VAL A 284 -24.27 -7.83 -3.28
N ASP A 285 -24.89 -7.49 -4.41
CA ASP A 285 -26.35 -7.53 -4.55
C ASP A 285 -26.91 -8.97 -4.42
N ASN A 286 -26.21 -9.97 -4.97
CA ASN A 286 -26.70 -11.35 -4.99
C ASN A 286 -26.32 -12.18 -3.74
N GLN A 287 -25.23 -11.83 -3.03
CA GLN A 287 -24.66 -12.66 -1.97
C GLN A 287 -24.49 -11.93 -0.64
N THR A 288 -25.10 -10.75 -0.44
CA THR A 288 -25.06 -10.01 0.83
C THR A 288 -25.24 -10.89 2.09
N PRO A 289 -26.23 -11.80 2.17
CA PRO A 289 -26.40 -12.63 3.37
C PRO A 289 -25.21 -13.57 3.62
N ALA A 290 -24.63 -14.13 2.56
CA ALA A 290 -23.45 -14.99 2.65
C ALA A 290 -22.20 -14.18 3.04
N LEU A 291 -22.05 -12.96 2.52
CA LEU A 291 -20.92 -12.07 2.81
C LEU A 291 -20.93 -11.54 4.24
N LEU A 292 -22.10 -11.38 4.85
CA LEU A 292 -22.24 -10.96 6.26
C LEU A 292 -22.09 -12.13 7.24
N SER A 293 -22.30 -13.37 6.77
CA SER A 293 -22.18 -14.55 7.62
C SER A 293 -20.71 -14.82 8.02
N LYS A 294 -20.50 -15.23 9.28
CA LYS A 294 -19.16 -15.50 9.84
C LYS A 294 -18.44 -16.66 9.16
N ASN A 295 -19.19 -17.66 8.70
CA ASN A 295 -18.66 -18.86 8.06
C ASN A 295 -18.61 -18.75 6.53
N GLY A 296 -19.24 -17.72 5.95
CA GLY A 296 -19.48 -17.67 4.51
C GLY A 296 -20.31 -18.86 4.02
N THR A 297 -20.21 -19.10 2.71
CA THR A 297 -20.54 -20.37 2.07
C THR A 297 -19.24 -21.02 1.59
N ASN A 298 -19.29 -22.28 1.15
CA ASN A 298 -18.11 -22.94 0.56
C ASN A 298 -17.53 -22.20 -0.67
N VAL A 299 -18.27 -21.25 -1.25
CA VAL A 299 -17.88 -20.50 -2.46
C VAL A 299 -17.60 -19.03 -2.16
N TRP A 300 -18.38 -18.40 -1.27
CA TRP A 300 -18.29 -16.97 -0.99
C TRP A 300 -18.00 -16.68 0.48
N SER A 301 -16.96 -15.89 0.74
CA SER A 301 -16.60 -15.43 2.07
C SER A 301 -16.34 -13.93 2.08
N GLY A 302 -17.02 -13.20 2.97
CA GLY A 302 -16.78 -11.77 3.21
C GLY A 302 -15.56 -11.49 4.08
N GLN A 303 -14.79 -12.51 4.47
CA GLN A 303 -13.73 -12.40 5.47
C GLN A 303 -12.71 -11.30 5.18
N ASN A 304 -12.26 -11.15 3.93
CA ASN A 304 -11.26 -10.13 3.57
C ASN A 304 -11.82 -8.71 3.69
N VAL A 305 -13.06 -8.50 3.22
CA VAL A 305 -13.73 -7.18 3.29
C VAL A 305 -14.04 -6.82 4.74
N GLN A 306 -14.56 -7.78 5.52
CA GLN A 306 -14.84 -7.58 6.93
C GLN A 306 -13.56 -7.31 7.73
N ALA A 307 -12.49 -8.07 7.47
CA ALA A 307 -11.19 -7.83 8.11
C ALA A 307 -10.68 -6.44 7.78
N TYR A 308 -10.74 -5.99 6.53
CA TYR A 308 -10.30 -4.66 6.15
C TYR A 308 -11.08 -3.54 6.89
N SER A 309 -12.41 -3.63 6.92
CA SER A 309 -13.26 -2.68 7.66
C SER A 309 -12.98 -2.69 9.16
N THR A 310 -12.85 -3.88 9.74
CA THR A 310 -12.50 -4.10 11.15
C THR A 310 -11.18 -3.41 11.50
N LEU A 311 -10.18 -3.54 10.63
CA LEU A 311 -8.86 -2.97 10.86
C LEU A 311 -8.84 -1.48 10.69
N ALA A 312 -9.59 -0.93 9.73
CA ALA A 312 -9.72 0.51 9.59
C ALA A 312 -10.30 1.14 10.85
N VAL A 313 -11.31 0.50 11.45
CA VAL A 313 -11.89 0.89 12.75
C VAL A 313 -10.85 0.80 13.86
N ALA A 314 -10.21 -0.36 14.06
CA ALA A 314 -9.18 -0.53 15.09
C ALA A 314 -8.04 0.50 14.98
N ARG A 315 -7.56 0.78 13.76
CA ARG A 315 -6.46 1.72 13.52
C ARG A 315 -6.88 3.18 13.60
N SER A 316 -8.12 3.53 13.30
CA SER A 316 -8.62 4.88 13.55
C SER A 316 -8.76 5.22 15.04
N MET A 317 -8.74 4.19 15.91
CA MET A 317 -8.60 4.30 17.36
C MET A 317 -7.15 4.03 17.83
N ALA A 318 -6.14 4.25 16.97
CA ALA A 318 -4.77 3.87 17.28
C ALA A 318 -4.19 4.58 18.50
N LYS A 319 -4.62 5.82 18.77
CA LYS A 319 -4.20 6.55 19.97
C LYS A 319 -4.60 5.81 21.25
N ASP A 320 -5.75 5.16 21.29
CA ASP A 320 -6.26 4.53 22.51
C ASP A 320 -5.85 3.05 22.60
N MET A 321 -5.71 2.37 21.45
CA MET A 321 -5.38 0.95 21.42
C MET A 321 -3.88 0.64 21.35
N PHE A 322 -3.11 1.42 20.57
CA PHE A 322 -1.72 1.08 20.19
C PHE A 322 -0.66 2.02 20.77
N SER A 323 -1.04 3.17 21.34
CA SER A 323 -0.06 4.13 21.89
C SER A 323 0.75 3.55 23.06
N VAL A 324 1.87 4.21 23.39
CA VAL A 324 2.74 3.81 24.50
C VAL A 324 1.98 3.99 25.82
N GLY A 325 1.84 2.90 26.59
CA GLY A 325 0.98 2.85 27.77
C GLY A 325 -0.39 2.18 27.55
N SER A 326 -0.82 1.97 26.29
CA SER A 326 -2.04 1.24 25.96
C SER A 326 -1.81 -0.27 25.85
N ARG A 327 -2.91 -1.04 25.82
CA ARG A 327 -2.91 -2.52 25.80
C ARG A 327 -1.98 -3.12 24.74
N TYR A 328 -1.92 -2.51 23.54
CA TYR A 328 -1.13 -3.01 22.42
C TYR A 328 0.10 -2.14 22.10
N GLN A 329 0.74 -1.55 23.13
CA GLN A 329 1.95 -0.72 22.97
C GLN A 329 3.08 -1.40 22.16
N TRP A 330 3.22 -2.72 22.28
CA TRP A 330 4.25 -3.49 21.58
C TRP A 330 4.11 -3.43 20.05
N VAL A 331 2.91 -3.15 19.53
CA VAL A 331 2.69 -2.99 18.09
C VAL A 331 3.42 -1.76 17.56
N ILE A 332 3.53 -0.67 18.34
CA ILE A 332 4.30 0.52 17.91
C ILE A 332 5.78 0.36 18.25
N LEU A 333 6.10 -0.14 19.45
CA LEU A 333 7.49 -0.38 19.86
C LEU A 333 8.23 -1.34 18.92
N SER A 334 7.51 -2.26 18.28
CA SER A 334 8.05 -3.17 17.28
C SER A 334 8.73 -2.47 16.09
N TYR A 335 8.29 -1.26 15.73
CA TYR A 335 8.98 -0.47 14.69
C TYR A 335 10.39 -0.04 15.12
N LEU A 336 10.59 0.28 16.41
CA LEU A 336 11.92 0.61 16.94
C LEU A 336 12.82 -0.63 16.99
N ILE A 337 12.25 -1.77 17.38
CA ILE A 337 12.99 -3.04 17.44
C ILE A 337 13.47 -3.43 16.04
N GLY A 338 12.63 -3.32 15.02
CA GLY A 338 13.04 -3.62 13.65
C GLY A 338 14.06 -2.63 13.09
N PHE A 339 14.09 -1.38 13.55
CA PHE A 339 15.18 -0.46 13.23
C PHE A 339 16.53 -0.93 13.80
N LEU A 340 16.52 -1.44 15.03
CA LEU A 340 17.73 -1.91 15.72
C LEU A 340 18.24 -3.26 15.20
N ALA A 341 17.36 -4.15 14.74
CA ALA A 341 17.74 -5.52 14.39
C ALA A 341 18.84 -5.62 13.30
N PRO A 342 18.80 -4.85 12.19
CA PRO A 342 19.89 -4.85 11.21
C PRO A 342 21.18 -4.17 11.72
N LEU A 343 21.06 -3.19 12.62
CA LEU A 343 22.22 -2.48 13.21
C LEU A 343 23.04 -3.37 14.14
N VAL A 344 22.36 -4.18 14.95
CA VAL A 344 23.02 -5.16 15.84
C VAL A 344 23.79 -6.20 15.01
N ARG A 345 23.27 -6.60 13.84
CA ARG A 345 23.99 -7.51 12.92
C ARG A 345 25.25 -6.87 12.32
N THR A 346 25.28 -5.56 12.14
CA THR A 346 26.48 -4.84 11.66
C THR A 346 27.54 -4.60 12.73
N GLY A 347 27.27 -4.89 14.00
CA GLY A 347 28.25 -4.72 15.09
C GLY A 347 28.58 -3.26 15.41
N LEU A 348 27.68 -2.33 15.10
CA LEU A 348 27.76 -0.91 15.46
C LEU A 348 27.25 -0.65 16.88
#